data_AF-A0A0C9TC82-F1
#
_entry.id   AF-A0A0C9TC82-F1
#
_cell.length_a   1.000
_cell.length_b   1.000
_cell.length_c   1.000
_cell.angle_alpha   90.00
_cell.angle_beta   90.00
_cell.angle_gamma   90.00
#
_symmetry.space_group_name_H-M   'P 1'
#
loop_
_entity.id
_entity.type
_entity.pdbx_description
1 polymer ?
#
loop_
_entity_poly.entity_id
_entity_poly.type
_entity_poly.pdbx_seq_one_letter_code
_entity_poly.pdbx_strand_id
1 'polypeptide(L)'
;GNALSVDIEEPRKTYTAWKAAYGDVLYARLLDQEFVVLNSQSDAVELLERRSQIYSDRPFIATIDRYGFGFIFVFQGYDDHWRLCRRIVH
;
A
#
# COMPACT_ATOMS: atom_id res chain seq x y z
N GLY A 1 -17.36 4.75 -7.67
CA GLY A 1 -16.01 4.75 -7.08
C GLY A 1 -15.07 5.55 -7.95
N ASN A 2 -13.83 5.75 -7.52
CA ASN A 2 -12.82 6.56 -8.21
C ASN A 2 -12.04 5.79 -9.29
N ALA A 3 -12.37 4.51 -9.53
CA ALA A 3 -11.64 3.63 -10.45
C ALA A 3 -11.47 4.21 -11.87
N LEU A 4 -12.52 4.84 -12.43
CA LEU A 4 -12.46 5.45 -13.77
C LEU A 4 -11.77 6.82 -13.78
N SER A 5 -11.45 7.38 -12.62
CA SER A 5 -10.78 8.67 -12.48
C SER A 5 -9.26 8.52 -12.34
N VAL A 6 -8.75 7.30 -12.21
CA VAL A 6 -7.33 6.99 -12.15
C VAL A 6 -6.85 6.56 -13.52
N ASP A 7 -5.81 7.23 -14.01
CA ASP A 7 -5.04 6.74 -15.14
C ASP A 7 -4.23 5.52 -14.67
N ILE A 8 -4.55 4.35 -15.23
CA ILE A 8 -3.95 3.07 -14.81
C ILE A 8 -2.49 2.97 -15.30
N GLU A 9 -2.14 3.63 -16.41
CA GLU A 9 -0.76 3.62 -16.93
C GLU A 9 0.13 4.54 -16.09
N GLU A 10 -0.42 5.68 -15.64
CA GLU A 10 0.33 6.68 -14.88
C GLU A 10 -0.38 7.17 -13.60
N PRO A 11 -0.70 6.28 -12.63
CA PRO A 11 -1.52 6.61 -11.47
C PRO A 11 -0.92 7.71 -10.59
N ARG A 12 0.41 7.81 -10.54
CA ARG A 12 1.11 8.89 -9.82
C ARG A 12 0.74 10.29 -10.33
N LYS A 13 0.48 10.46 -11.63
CA LYS A 13 0.07 11.76 -12.19
C LYS A 13 -1.30 12.15 -11.65
N THR A 14 -2.25 11.21 -11.65
CA THR A 14 -3.58 11.43 -11.05
C THR A 14 -3.46 11.79 -9.56
N TYR A 15 -2.70 11.03 -8.77
CA TYR A 15 -2.55 11.28 -7.34
C TYR A 15 -1.90 12.64 -7.05
N THR A 16 -0.93 13.04 -7.87
CA THR A 16 -0.30 14.37 -7.77
C THR A 16 -1.28 15.49 -8.11
N ALA A 17 -2.13 15.30 -9.12
CA ALA A 17 -3.18 16.26 -9.45
C ALA A 17 -4.22 16.36 -8.32
N TRP A 18 -4.61 15.23 -7.73
CA TRP A 18 -5.52 15.20 -6.58
C TRP A 18 -4.92 15.85 -5.34
N LYS A 19 -3.60 15.77 -5.13
CA LYS A 19 -2.92 16.52 -4.07
C LYS A 19 -3.28 18.01 -4.10
N ALA A 20 -3.23 18.62 -5.28
CA ALA A 20 -3.54 20.03 -5.43
C ALA A 20 -5.01 20.37 -5.12
N ALA A 21 -5.93 19.44 -5.34
CA ALA A 21 -7.36 19.63 -5.12
C ALA A 21 -7.82 19.27 -3.69
N TYR A 22 -7.20 18.27 -3.06
CA TYR A 22 -7.71 17.63 -1.84
C TYR A 22 -6.70 17.59 -0.67
N GLY A 23 -5.42 17.91 -0.90
CA GLY A 23 -4.39 17.96 0.13
C GLY A 23 -3.46 16.74 0.17
N ASP A 24 -2.66 16.66 1.24
CA ASP A 24 -1.55 15.71 1.36
C ASP A 24 -1.98 14.27 1.67
N VAL A 25 -3.12 14.07 2.33
CA VAL A 25 -3.68 12.74 2.62
C VAL A 25 -5.07 12.67 1.99
N LEU A 26 -5.25 11.73 1.06
CA LEU A 26 -6.51 11.55 0.36
C LEU A 26 -7.03 10.13 0.49
N TYR A 27 -8.35 10.01 0.53
CA TYR A 27 -9.07 8.75 0.47
C TYR A 27 -9.64 8.55 -0.93
N ALA A 28 -9.48 7.37 -1.49
CA ALA A 28 -10.07 6.98 -2.76
C ALA A 28 -10.59 5.54 -2.67
N ARG A 29 -11.73 5.27 -3.33
CA ARG A 29 -12.26 3.92 -3.43
C ARG A 29 -12.16 3.42 -4.86
N LEU A 30 -11.25 2.47 -5.11
CA LEU A 30 -11.06 1.85 -6.42
C LEU A 30 -11.75 0.49 -6.41
N LEU A 31 -12.84 0.38 -7.19
CA LEU A 31 -13.75 -0.77 -7.13
C LEU A 31 -14.28 -0.97 -5.70
N ASP A 32 -13.99 -2.12 -5.09
CA ASP A 32 -14.39 -2.49 -3.73
C ASP A 32 -13.24 -2.34 -2.72
N GLN A 33 -12.14 -1.69 -3.12
CA GLN A 33 -10.97 -1.49 -2.28
C GLN A 33 -10.82 -0.03 -1.88
N GLU A 34 -10.50 0.18 -0.60
CA GLU A 34 -10.28 1.48 0.01
C GLU A 34 -8.78 1.80 0.03
N PHE A 35 -8.42 2.99 -0.47
CA PHE A 35 -7.05 3.45 -0.55
C PHE A 35 -6.90 4.78 0.19
N VAL A 36 -5.82 4.86 0.97
CA VAL A 36 -5.30 6.13 1.48
C VAL A 36 -4.01 6.43 0.74
N VAL A 37 -3.95 7.54 0.02
CA VAL A 37 -2.74 7.97 -0.70
C VAL A 37 -2.06 9.08 0.09
N LEU A 38 -0.76 8.89 0.33
CA LEU A 38 0.09 9.83 1.05
C LEU A 38 0.94 10.61 0.04
N ASN A 39 0.74 11.92 -0.02
CA ASN A 39 1.41 12.82 -0.96
C ASN A 39 2.47 13.71 -0.30
N SER A 40 2.77 13.51 1.00
CA SER A 40 3.84 14.18 1.72
C SER A 40 4.85 13.18 2.29
N GLN A 41 6.12 13.57 2.32
CA GLN A 41 7.16 12.75 2.93
C GLN A 41 6.97 12.61 4.44
N SER A 42 6.52 13.67 5.12
CA SER A 42 6.29 13.67 6.56
C SER A 42 5.23 12.64 6.95
N ASP A 43 4.13 12.54 6.21
CA ASP A 43 3.07 11.57 6.49
C ASP A 43 3.53 10.15 6.17
N ALA A 44 4.31 9.97 5.09
CA ALA A 44 4.91 8.68 4.78
C ALA A 44 5.85 8.19 5.88
N VAL A 45 6.74 9.05 6.40
CA VAL A 45 7.64 8.70 7.52
C VAL A 45 6.85 8.42 8.80
N GLU A 46 5.85 9.23 9.11
CA GLU A 46 5.03 9.04 10.31
C GLU A 46 4.27 7.71 10.30
N LEU A 47 3.66 7.34 9.16
CA LEU A 47 2.88 6.10 9.07
C LEU A 47 3.74 4.87 8.79
N LEU A 48 4.66 4.94 7.83
CA LEU A 48 5.38 3.77 7.33
C LEU A 48 6.66 3.45 8.10
N GLU A 49 7.27 4.42 8.79
CA GLU A 49 8.47 4.19 9.61
C GLU A 49 8.13 4.18 11.10
N ARG A 50 7.67 5.32 11.63
CA ARG A 50 7.43 5.51 13.07
C ARG A 50 6.32 4.61 13.59
N ARG A 51 5.27 4.43 12.81
CA ARG A 51 4.13 3.55 13.11
C ARG A 51 4.14 2.27 12.28
N SER A 52 5.32 1.84 11.83
CA SER A 52 5.49 0.65 10.97
C SER A 52 4.79 -0.59 11.53
N GLN A 53 4.76 -0.80 12.85
CA GLN A 53 4.08 -1.97 13.46
C GLN A 53 2.56 -2.02 13.18
N ILE A 54 1.92 -0.90 12.85
CA ILE A 54 0.49 -0.79 12.57
C ILE A 54 0.21 -0.89 11.07
N TYR A 55 1.07 -0.29 10.24
CA TYR A 55 0.85 -0.13 8.79
C TYR A 55 1.69 -1.06 7.90
N SER A 56 2.48 -1.98 8.47
CA SER A 56 3.33 -2.90 7.70
C SER A 56 2.60 -4.12 7.15
N ASP A 57 1.30 -4.27 7.38
CA ASP A 57 0.54 -5.40 6.85
C ASP A 57 0.43 -5.36 5.31
N ARG A 58 -0.02 -6.45 4.70
CA ARG A 58 -0.17 -6.56 3.24
C ARG A 58 -1.64 -6.77 2.85
N PRO A 59 -2.14 -6.05 1.84
CA PRO A 59 -3.47 -6.31 1.33
C PRO A 59 -3.54 -7.71 0.73
N PHE A 60 -4.71 -8.34 0.85
CA PHE A 60 -4.96 -9.62 0.19
C PHE A 60 -4.94 -9.46 -1.33
N ILE A 61 -4.11 -10.25 -2.01
CA ILE A 61 -4.02 -10.30 -3.46
C ILE A 61 -4.40 -11.72 -3.91
N ALA A 62 -5.59 -11.85 -4.52
CA ALA A 62 -6.21 -13.13 -4.83
C ALA A 62 -5.37 -14.07 -5.72
N THR A 63 -4.41 -13.52 -6.45
CA THR A 63 -3.55 -14.28 -7.38
C THR A 63 -2.31 -14.89 -6.72
N ILE A 64 -1.85 -14.39 -5.57
CA ILE A 64 -0.57 -14.79 -4.96
C ILE A 64 -0.51 -16.29 -4.70
N ASP A 65 -1.48 -16.85 -3.98
CA ASP A 65 -1.50 -18.27 -3.67
C ASP A 65 -1.73 -19.13 -4.91
N ARG A 66 -2.52 -18.64 -5.87
CA ARG A 66 -2.85 -19.35 -7.11
C ARG A 66 -1.62 -19.55 -8.01
N TYR A 67 -0.69 -18.60 -8.00
CA TYR A 67 0.58 -18.72 -8.69
C TYR A 67 1.67 -19.38 -7.83
N GLY A 68 1.34 -19.85 -6.62
CA GLY A 68 2.29 -20.48 -5.71
C GLY A 68 3.28 -19.50 -5.07
N PHE A 69 2.99 -18.20 -5.05
CA PHE A 69 3.86 -17.16 -4.50
C PHE A 69 3.64 -16.88 -3.01
N GLY A 70 2.80 -17.66 -2.33
CA GLY A 70 2.51 -17.49 -0.89
C GLY A 70 3.73 -17.64 0.03
N PHE A 71 4.82 -18.26 -0.45
CA PHE A 71 6.08 -18.37 0.30
C PHE A 71 6.95 -17.09 0.23
N ILE A 72 6.63 -16.15 -0.67
CA ILE A 72 7.38 -14.91 -0.82
C ILE A 72 6.93 -13.95 0.29
N PHE A 73 7.78 -13.78 1.31
CA PHE A 73 7.47 -12.98 2.50
C PHE A 73 7.11 -11.51 2.20
N VAL A 74 7.48 -10.97 1.03
CA VAL A 74 7.08 -9.61 0.60
C VAL A 74 5.55 -9.46 0.44
N PHE A 75 4.85 -10.56 0.13
CA PHE A 75 3.38 -10.59 -0.02
C PHE A 75 2.66 -11.10 1.24
N GLN A 76 3.38 -11.58 2.25
CA GLN A 76 2.78 -12.10 3.47
C GLN A 76 2.36 -10.97 4.42
N GLY A 77 1.32 -11.24 5.21
CA GLY A 77 0.85 -10.34 6.24
C GLY A 77 1.87 -10.11 7.34
N TYR A 78 1.70 -9.05 8.12
CA TYR A 78 2.63 -8.66 9.17
C TYR A 78 2.46 -9.50 10.44
N ASP A 79 3.15 -10.64 10.51
CA ASP A 79 3.14 -11.57 11.64
C ASP A 79 4.55 -11.98 12.11
N ASP A 80 4.64 -12.93 13.05
CA ASP A 80 5.92 -13.43 13.55
C ASP A 80 6.72 -14.21 12.51
N HIS A 81 6.05 -14.88 11.56
CA HIS A 81 6.69 -15.59 10.47
C HIS A 81 7.39 -14.59 9.52
N TRP A 82 6.69 -13.52 9.14
CA TRP A 82 7.25 -12.43 8.36
C TRP A 82 8.47 -11.79 9.05
N ARG A 83 8.39 -11.51 10.36
CA ARG A 83 9.50 -10.93 11.14
C ARG A 83 10.71 -11.86 11.17
N LEU A 84 10.50 -13.17 11.27
CA LEU A 84 11.55 -14.18 11.19
C LEU A 84 12.21 -14.18 9.80
N CYS A 85 11.43 -14.25 8.72
CA CYS A 85 11.94 -14.21 7.35
C CYS A 85 12.78 -12.94 7.10
N ARG A 86 12.30 -11.77 7.53
CA ARG A 86 13.04 -10.51 7.41
C ARG A 86 14.38 -10.54 8.15
N ARG A 87 14.45 -11.16 9.33
CA ARG A 87 15.70 -11.27 10.11
C ARG A 87 16.73 -12.18 9.43
N ILE A 88 16.29 -13.21 8.72
CA ILE A 88 17.17 -14.15 8.02
C ILE A 88 17.77 -13.53 6.76
N VAL A 89 17.00 -12.66 6.08
CA VAL A 89 17.43 -12.01 4.82
C VAL A 89 18.36 -10.82 5.07
N HIS A 90 18.28 -10.19 6.25
CA HIS A 90 19.08 -9.02 6.64
C HIS A 90 20.47 -9.41 7.14
#